data_AF-A0A1H7MAY4-F1
#
_entry.id   AF-A0A1H7MAY4-F1
#
_cell.length_a   1.000
_cell.length_b   1.000
_cell.length_c   1.000
_cell.angle_alpha   90.00
_cell.angle_beta   90.00
_cell.angle_gamma   90.00
#
_symmetry.space_group_name_H-M   'P 1'
#
loop_
_entity.id
_entity.type
_entity.pdbx_description
1 polymer ?
#
loop_
_entity_poly.entity_id
_entity_poly.type
_entity_poly.pdbx_seq_one_letter_code
_entity_poly.pdbx_strand_id
1 'polypeptide(L)'
;MRTNVAHFRKFLRNSRGAVTVDYVVLAAAVTAVGLYSTDIIGVGMRSLAGTVDEELSGTSTDTVVGLQYASGFDNGSEGWSGATAQEMNGIGNVLGPIENTSGLPGVSRDFAIDPNATEASFAFDLYAMDDFDGDTGTVFIDGQAVGSVTVDQGVPTFTAASDLAERGIIIRYTEIDKAVNLGGNPDRVDAMSNISITVKNLQENPRENINFGFGSDASAGANNEYFAIDNFTATGLADY
;
A
#
# COMPACT_ATOMS: atom_id res chain seq x y z
N MET A 1 17.53 -45.80 47.29
CA MET A 1 16.34 -45.05 46.83
C MET A 1 15.68 -45.89 45.74
N ARG A 2 14.59 -46.62 46.04
CA ARG A 2 13.95 -47.53 45.07
C ARG A 2 12.97 -46.73 44.21
N THR A 3 13.31 -46.49 42.95
CA THR A 3 12.42 -45.83 41.99
C THR A 3 11.21 -46.73 41.75
N ASN A 4 10.02 -46.17 41.99
CA ASN A 4 8.79 -46.92 42.13
C ASN A 4 8.22 -47.31 40.75
N VAL A 5 8.70 -48.44 40.20
CA VAL A 5 8.34 -49.00 38.87
C VAL A 5 6.83 -49.10 38.64
N ALA A 6 6.04 -49.19 39.72
CA ALA A 6 4.58 -49.20 39.69
C ALA A 6 3.96 -47.90 39.14
N HIS A 7 4.57 -46.73 39.39
CA HIS A 7 4.06 -45.45 38.87
C HIS A 7 4.34 -45.29 37.38
N PHE A 8 5.49 -45.76 36.89
CA PHE A 8 5.86 -45.70 35.47
C PHE A 8 4.97 -46.62 34.61
N ARG A 9 4.64 -47.82 35.11
CA ARG A 9 3.66 -48.71 34.45
C ARG A 9 2.24 -48.12 34.44
N LYS A 10 1.85 -47.37 35.47
CA LYS A 10 0.55 -46.66 35.50
C LYS A 10 0.51 -45.51 34.49
N PHE A 11 1.60 -44.78 34.31
CA PHE A 11 1.72 -43.70 33.32
C PHE A 11 1.62 -44.23 31.89
N LEU A 12 2.39 -45.27 31.54
CA LEU A 12 2.40 -45.88 30.20
C LEU A 12 1.08 -46.55 29.79
N ARG A 13 0.25 -46.95 30.77
CA ARG A 13 -1.04 -47.62 30.53
C ARG A 13 -2.24 -46.67 30.63
N ASN A 14 -1.99 -45.39 30.94
CA ASN A 14 -3.03 -44.40 31.12
C ASN A 14 -3.33 -43.70 29.79
N SER A 15 -4.25 -44.27 29.03
CA SER A 15 -4.77 -43.70 27.77
C SER A 15 -5.42 -42.32 27.95
N ARG A 16 -5.79 -41.91 29.18
CA ARG A 16 -6.26 -40.53 29.44
C ARG A 16 -5.17 -39.48 29.25
N GLY A 17 -3.90 -39.80 29.57
CA GLY A 17 -2.78 -38.88 29.39
C GLY A 17 -2.41 -38.70 27.91
N ALA A 18 -2.44 -39.79 27.14
CA ALA A 18 -2.21 -39.75 25.70
C ALA A 18 -3.32 -38.95 24.97
N VAL A 19 -4.58 -39.16 25.35
CA VAL A 19 -5.71 -38.41 24.78
C VAL A 19 -5.61 -36.91 25.10
N THR A 20 -5.18 -36.52 26.31
CA THR A 20 -4.99 -35.09 26.63
C THR A 20 -3.84 -34.46 25.84
N VAL A 21 -2.75 -35.18 25.58
CA VAL A 21 -1.62 -34.63 24.78
C VAL A 21 -2.04 -34.45 23.33
N ASP A 22 -2.76 -35.41 22.74
CA ASP A 22 -3.29 -35.29 21.37
C ASP A 22 -4.26 -34.12 21.22
N TYR A 23 -5.15 -33.91 22.20
CA TYR A 23 -6.06 -32.76 22.19
C TYR A 23 -5.35 -31.43 22.31
N VAL A 24 -4.26 -31.34 23.09
CA VAL A 24 -3.49 -30.10 23.23
C VAL A 24 -2.72 -29.79 21.96
N VAL A 25 -2.12 -30.79 21.30
CA VAL A 25 -1.42 -30.60 20.02
C VAL A 25 -2.42 -30.25 18.92
N LEU A 26 -3.58 -30.91 18.88
CA LEU A 26 -4.65 -30.59 17.92
C LEU A 26 -5.22 -29.19 18.16
N ALA A 27 -5.49 -28.82 19.41
CA ALA A 27 -5.96 -27.48 19.74
C ALA A 27 -4.91 -26.41 19.38
N ALA A 28 -3.64 -26.64 19.68
CA ALA A 28 -2.56 -25.74 19.31
C ALA A 28 -2.42 -25.60 17.79
N ALA A 29 -2.53 -26.71 17.04
CA ALA A 29 -2.50 -26.68 15.58
C ALA A 29 -3.71 -25.92 14.99
N VAL A 30 -4.91 -26.15 15.52
CA VAL A 30 -6.14 -25.44 15.08
C VAL A 30 -6.06 -23.95 15.42
N THR A 31 -5.56 -23.59 16.62
CA THR A 31 -5.36 -22.19 17.00
C THR A 31 -4.29 -21.53 16.16
N ALA A 32 -3.17 -22.21 15.87
CA ALA A 32 -2.14 -21.69 14.99
C ALA A 32 -2.69 -21.45 13.57
N VAL A 33 -3.39 -22.42 13.00
CA VAL A 33 -4.05 -22.25 11.69
C VAL A 33 -5.06 -21.09 11.73
N GLY A 34 -5.84 -20.95 12.81
CA GLY A 34 -6.76 -19.84 12.99
C GLY A 34 -6.08 -18.47 13.02
N LEU A 35 -4.97 -18.34 13.74
CA LEU A 35 -4.17 -17.12 13.81
C LEU A 35 -3.47 -16.80 12.48
N TYR A 36 -2.91 -17.81 11.79
CA TYR A 36 -2.32 -17.60 10.47
C TYR A 36 -3.36 -17.26 9.40
N SER A 37 -4.59 -17.75 9.56
CA SER A 37 -5.67 -17.46 8.61
C SER A 37 -6.23 -16.05 8.79
N THR A 38 -6.20 -15.46 9.99
CA THR A 38 -6.72 -14.10 10.19
C THR A 38 -5.94 -13.05 9.40
N ASP A 39 -4.63 -13.22 9.27
CA ASP A 39 -3.79 -12.28 8.53
C ASP A 39 -4.09 -12.37 7.03
N ILE A 40 -4.18 -13.59 6.48
CA ILE A 40 -4.51 -13.84 5.07
C ILE A 40 -5.95 -13.39 4.74
N ILE A 41 -6.89 -13.60 5.66
CA ILE A 41 -8.28 -13.14 5.48
C ILE A 41 -8.34 -11.61 5.56
N GLY A 42 -7.60 -10.98 6.48
CA GLY A 42 -7.53 -9.52 6.59
C GLY A 42 -6.92 -8.89 5.34
N VAL A 43 -5.86 -9.49 4.82
CA VAL A 43 -5.25 -9.21 3.51
C VAL A 43 -6.26 -9.32 2.36
N GLY A 44 -6.95 -10.47 2.23
CA GLY A 44 -7.88 -10.72 1.15
C GLY A 44 -9.13 -9.84 1.23
N MET A 45 -9.59 -9.54 2.45
CA MET A 45 -10.67 -8.56 2.68
C MET A 45 -10.22 -7.13 2.39
N ARG A 46 -8.95 -6.76 2.58
CA ARG A 46 -8.41 -5.44 2.23
C ARG A 46 -8.30 -5.27 0.72
N SER A 47 -7.75 -6.26 0.02
CA SER A 47 -7.76 -6.29 -1.45
C SER A 47 -9.20 -6.21 -1.99
N LEU A 48 -10.12 -7.02 -1.44
CA LEU A 48 -11.54 -6.96 -1.81
C LEU A 48 -12.19 -5.63 -1.44
N ALA A 49 -11.86 -5.03 -0.30
CA ALA A 49 -12.37 -3.73 0.10
C ALA A 49 -11.84 -2.62 -0.82
N GLY A 50 -10.58 -2.68 -1.25
CA GLY A 50 -10.00 -1.79 -2.25
C GLY A 50 -10.72 -1.91 -3.59
N THR A 51 -10.92 -3.13 -4.09
CA THR A 51 -11.69 -3.36 -5.32
C THR A 51 -13.16 -2.93 -5.19
N VAL A 52 -13.79 -3.17 -4.04
CA VAL A 52 -15.19 -2.76 -3.80
C VAL A 52 -15.30 -1.24 -3.65
N ASP A 53 -14.32 -0.57 -3.05
CA ASP A 53 -14.26 0.90 -2.97
C ASP A 53 -13.93 1.51 -4.33
N GLU A 54 -13.13 0.85 -5.17
CA GLU A 54 -12.91 1.19 -6.59
C GLU A 54 -14.24 1.09 -7.39
N GLU A 55 -14.99 0.00 -7.22
CA GLU A 55 -16.30 -0.20 -7.87
C GLU A 55 -17.40 0.74 -7.32
N LEU A 56 -17.38 1.04 -6.01
CA LEU A 56 -18.34 1.94 -5.35
C LEU A 56 -18.03 3.42 -5.57
N SER A 57 -16.75 3.81 -5.61
CA SER A 57 -16.31 5.15 -6.05
C SER A 57 -16.62 5.39 -7.53
N GLY A 58 -16.82 4.31 -8.30
CA GLY A 58 -17.47 4.32 -9.61
C GLY A 58 -18.91 4.85 -9.64
N THR A 59 -19.54 5.22 -8.51
CA THR A 59 -20.90 5.80 -8.50
C THR A 59 -21.06 7.05 -7.60
N SER A 60 -20.68 8.20 -8.17
CA SER A 60 -21.54 9.40 -8.27
C SER A 60 -20.97 10.34 -9.34
N THR A 61 -21.12 9.95 -10.60
CA THR A 61 -20.65 10.63 -11.83
C THR A 61 -21.46 11.88 -12.19
N ASP A 62 -22.04 12.60 -11.23
CA ASP A 62 -22.97 13.70 -11.56
C ASP A 62 -22.29 15.07 -11.73
N THR A 63 -20.96 15.17 -11.56
CA THR A 63 -20.23 16.45 -11.74
C THR A 63 -18.76 16.36 -12.17
N VAL A 64 -18.21 15.18 -12.52
CA VAL A 64 -16.84 15.10 -13.03
C VAL A 64 -16.87 15.15 -14.55
N VAL A 65 -16.37 16.25 -15.12
CA VAL A 65 -16.15 16.39 -16.56
C VAL A 65 -14.86 15.67 -16.93
N GLY A 66 -14.88 14.84 -17.98
CA GLY A 66 -13.72 14.09 -18.46
C GLY A 66 -13.77 12.58 -18.14
N LEU A 67 -12.77 11.85 -18.63
CA LEU A 67 -12.57 10.42 -18.44
C LEU A 67 -11.96 10.10 -17.07
N GLN A 68 -12.02 8.82 -16.72
CA GLN A 68 -11.38 8.21 -15.57
C GLN A 68 -10.37 7.14 -16.02
N TYR A 69 -9.25 7.07 -15.34
CA TYR A 69 -8.28 5.98 -15.38
C TYR A 69 -8.27 5.30 -14.01
N ALA A 70 -8.24 3.96 -13.98
CA ALA A 70 -8.13 3.18 -12.76
C ALA A 70 -7.20 1.97 -13.00
N SER A 71 -6.40 1.61 -12.01
CA SER A 71 -5.42 0.53 -12.11
C SER A 71 -5.02 -0.01 -10.74
N GLY A 72 -5.42 -1.25 -10.46
CA GLY A 72 -4.82 -2.13 -9.44
C GLY A 72 -3.61 -2.94 -9.95
N PHE A 73 -3.05 -2.58 -11.11
CA PHE A 73 -1.81 -3.16 -11.68
C PHE A 73 -1.82 -4.67 -12.01
N ASP A 74 -2.96 -5.36 -11.91
CA ASP A 74 -3.10 -6.78 -12.27
C ASP A 74 -2.78 -7.10 -13.74
N ASN A 75 -2.94 -6.11 -14.62
CA ASN A 75 -2.67 -6.25 -16.05
C ASN A 75 -1.33 -5.64 -16.46
N GLY A 76 -0.47 -5.30 -15.49
CA GLY A 76 0.83 -4.68 -15.75
C GLY A 76 0.88 -3.20 -15.42
N SER A 77 2.01 -2.59 -15.80
CA SER A 77 2.35 -1.17 -15.54
C SER A 77 2.28 -0.33 -16.83
N GLU A 78 1.48 -0.74 -17.81
CA GLU A 78 1.42 -0.08 -19.12
C GLU A 78 1.12 1.41 -18.98
N GLY A 79 1.96 2.26 -19.58
CA GLY A 79 1.87 3.72 -19.51
C GLY A 79 2.57 4.36 -18.30
N TRP A 80 3.06 3.56 -17.35
CA TRP A 80 3.99 4.00 -16.32
C TRP A 80 5.44 3.80 -16.78
N SER A 81 6.30 4.73 -16.40
CA SER A 81 7.74 4.66 -16.59
C SER A 81 8.41 4.40 -15.24
N GLY A 82 9.58 3.75 -15.24
CA GLY A 82 10.46 3.64 -14.08
C GLY A 82 10.09 2.61 -13.00
N ALA A 83 8.92 1.98 -13.09
CA ALA A 83 8.54 0.85 -12.23
C ALA A 83 7.81 -0.22 -13.04
N THR A 84 7.74 -1.43 -12.50
CA THR A 84 6.97 -2.55 -13.04
C THR A 84 5.82 -2.91 -12.12
N ALA A 85 4.82 -3.60 -12.66
CA ALA A 85 3.84 -4.26 -11.83
C ALA A 85 4.43 -5.58 -11.32
N GLN A 86 4.33 -5.84 -10.02
CA GLN A 86 4.80 -7.07 -9.41
C GLN A 86 3.83 -7.56 -8.35
N GLU A 87 3.75 -8.87 -8.16
CA GLU A 87 2.97 -9.46 -7.07
C GLU A 87 3.68 -9.21 -5.74
N MET A 88 2.93 -8.67 -4.78
CA MET A 88 3.30 -8.58 -3.38
C MET A 88 2.43 -9.53 -2.58
N ASN A 89 3.07 -10.49 -1.92
CA ASN A 89 2.39 -11.54 -1.17
C ASN A 89 1.45 -10.94 -0.13
N GLY A 90 0.16 -11.23 -0.32
CA GLY A 90 -0.88 -10.77 0.58
C GLY A 90 -1.34 -9.32 0.36
N ILE A 91 -1.02 -8.72 -0.77
CA ILE A 91 -1.65 -7.47 -1.22
C ILE A 91 -2.26 -7.69 -2.59
N GLY A 92 -1.47 -8.21 -3.53
CA GLY A 92 -1.84 -8.32 -4.93
C GLY A 92 -0.75 -7.74 -5.82
N ASN A 93 -1.09 -7.42 -7.07
CA ASN A 93 -0.15 -6.75 -7.95
C ASN A 93 -0.06 -5.27 -7.58
N VAL A 94 1.15 -4.75 -7.47
CA VAL A 94 1.41 -3.36 -7.12
C VAL A 94 2.36 -2.74 -8.15
N LEU A 95 2.35 -1.42 -8.29
CA LEU A 95 3.41 -0.70 -8.98
C LEU A 95 4.57 -0.45 -8.01
N GLY A 96 5.68 -1.13 -8.24
CA GLY A 96 6.84 -1.12 -7.35
C GLY A 96 7.80 -2.26 -7.66
N PRO A 97 8.88 -2.40 -6.87
CA PRO A 97 9.23 -1.58 -5.72
C PRO A 97 9.85 -0.27 -6.19
N ILE A 98 9.69 0.79 -5.41
CA ILE A 98 10.27 2.11 -5.70
C ILE A 98 11.28 2.40 -4.58
N GLU A 99 12.55 2.10 -4.87
CA GLU A 99 13.65 2.06 -3.90
C GLU A 99 14.50 3.32 -3.91
N ASN A 100 15.39 3.51 -4.88
CA ASN A 100 16.31 4.65 -4.91
C ASN A 100 16.27 5.36 -6.27
N THR A 101 15.50 6.44 -6.33
CA THR A 101 15.48 7.37 -7.46
C THR A 101 16.28 8.64 -7.12
N SER A 102 17.17 8.56 -6.12
CA SER A 102 17.95 9.68 -5.55
C SER A 102 17.07 10.83 -5.02
N GLY A 103 15.88 10.50 -4.52
CA GLY A 103 14.88 11.47 -4.06
C GLY A 103 14.24 12.29 -5.18
N LEU A 104 14.48 11.93 -6.45
CA LEU A 104 13.95 12.61 -7.63
C LEU A 104 12.79 11.81 -8.24
N PRO A 105 11.90 12.40 -9.06
CA PRO A 105 10.88 11.64 -9.76
C PRO A 105 11.55 10.58 -10.66
N GLY A 106 11.38 9.31 -10.30
CA GLY A 106 11.93 8.18 -11.06
C GLY A 106 10.85 7.27 -11.64
N VAL A 107 9.64 7.31 -11.09
CA VAL A 107 8.45 6.65 -11.63
C VAL A 107 7.47 7.71 -12.05
N SER A 108 6.91 7.64 -13.26
CA SER A 108 5.93 8.65 -13.69
C SER A 108 5.01 8.20 -14.82
N ARG A 109 3.90 8.93 -14.94
CA ARG A 109 2.93 8.83 -16.03
C ARG A 109 2.37 10.20 -16.37
N ASP A 110 2.18 10.45 -17.66
CA ASP A 110 1.49 11.64 -18.14
C ASP A 110 -0.01 11.40 -18.26
N PHE A 111 -0.78 12.38 -17.79
CA PHE A 111 -2.23 12.40 -17.85
C PHE A 111 -2.68 13.65 -18.60
N ALA A 112 -3.39 13.46 -19.71
CA ALA A 112 -4.05 14.55 -20.41
C ALA A 112 -5.32 14.95 -19.68
N ILE A 113 -5.53 16.24 -19.49
CA ILE A 113 -6.64 16.79 -18.71
C ILE A 113 -7.70 17.35 -19.63
N ASP A 114 -8.97 17.06 -19.35
CA ASP A 114 -10.07 17.60 -20.13
C ASP A 114 -10.06 19.13 -20.04
N PRO A 115 -10.09 19.85 -21.18
CA PRO A 115 -10.07 21.32 -21.17
C PRO A 115 -11.27 21.95 -20.47
N ASN A 116 -12.35 21.20 -20.28
CA ASN A 116 -13.56 21.62 -19.56
C ASN A 116 -13.58 21.15 -18.10
N ALA A 117 -12.67 20.27 -17.67
CA ALA A 117 -12.54 19.91 -16.27
C ALA A 117 -11.98 21.09 -15.47
N THR A 118 -12.63 21.41 -14.34
CA THR A 118 -12.14 22.45 -13.42
C THR A 118 -11.01 21.96 -12.50
N GLU A 119 -10.83 20.64 -12.41
CA GLU A 119 -9.79 19.99 -11.64
C GLU A 119 -9.53 18.57 -12.16
N ALA A 120 -8.30 18.10 -11.95
CA ALA A 120 -7.95 16.70 -12.05
C ALA A 120 -7.76 16.14 -10.63
N SER A 121 -8.21 14.91 -10.38
CA SER A 121 -8.00 14.24 -9.10
C SER A 121 -7.28 12.93 -9.28
N PHE A 122 -6.45 12.59 -8.30
CA PHE A 122 -5.65 11.37 -8.24
C PHE A 122 -5.82 10.75 -6.86
N ALA A 123 -5.99 9.44 -6.77
CA ALA A 123 -5.95 8.74 -5.50
C ALA A 123 -5.28 7.38 -5.65
N PHE A 124 -4.62 6.91 -4.60
CA PHE A 124 -3.94 5.61 -4.58
C PHE A 124 -3.65 5.18 -3.15
N ASP A 125 -3.48 3.88 -2.98
CA ASP A 125 -2.94 3.31 -1.76
C ASP A 125 -1.41 3.30 -1.86
N LEU A 126 -0.77 3.67 -0.77
CA LEU A 126 0.67 3.69 -0.57
C LEU A 126 1.02 2.63 0.48
N TYR A 127 1.85 1.69 0.07
CA TYR A 127 2.51 0.72 0.94
C TYR A 127 3.92 1.20 1.19
N ALA A 128 4.26 1.46 2.45
CA ALA A 128 5.62 1.71 2.87
C ALA A 128 6.12 0.47 3.60
N MET A 129 7.04 -0.24 2.95
CA MET A 129 7.51 -1.55 3.36
C MET A 129 8.81 -1.40 4.14
N ASP A 130 8.87 -2.06 5.28
CA ASP A 130 9.93 -1.98 6.29
C ASP A 130 10.12 -0.56 6.87
N ASP A 131 11.17 -0.36 7.67
CA ASP A 131 11.44 0.91 8.38
C ASP A 131 12.33 1.82 7.55
N PHE A 132 11.86 3.03 7.23
CA PHE A 132 12.67 4.01 6.53
C PHE A 132 13.59 4.67 7.56
N ASP A 133 14.86 4.27 7.60
CA ASP A 133 15.87 4.71 8.57
C ASP A 133 16.40 6.14 8.33
N GLY A 134 15.48 7.06 8.02
CA GLY A 134 15.74 8.42 7.55
C GLY A 134 15.33 8.65 6.10
N ASP A 135 14.99 7.59 5.39
CA ASP A 135 14.56 7.60 4.00
C ASP A 135 13.12 8.12 3.81
N THR A 136 12.79 8.52 2.60
CA THR A 136 11.58 9.26 2.24
C THR A 136 11.01 8.80 0.90
N GLY A 137 9.73 8.43 0.91
CA GLY A 137 8.92 8.33 -0.30
C GLY A 137 8.29 9.67 -0.64
N THR A 138 8.39 10.11 -1.89
CA THR A 138 7.93 11.44 -2.34
C THR A 138 7.01 11.32 -3.55
N VAL A 139 5.92 12.08 -3.52
CA VAL A 139 4.96 12.24 -4.63
C VAL A 139 5.25 13.54 -5.36
N PHE A 140 5.18 13.52 -6.68
CA PHE A 140 5.50 14.63 -7.56
C PHE A 140 4.34 14.94 -8.50
N ILE A 141 4.12 16.23 -8.75
CA ILE A 141 3.27 16.75 -9.81
C ILE A 141 4.12 17.70 -10.65
N ASP A 142 4.25 17.42 -11.94
CA ASP A 142 5.07 18.17 -12.91
C ASP A 142 6.53 18.31 -12.45
N GLY A 143 7.08 17.21 -11.92
CA GLY A 143 8.45 17.14 -11.40
C GLY A 143 8.70 17.90 -10.09
N GLN A 144 7.67 18.51 -9.50
CA GLN A 144 7.76 19.24 -8.23
C GLN A 144 7.12 18.42 -7.11
N ALA A 145 7.84 18.25 -6.00
CA ALA A 145 7.34 17.50 -4.84
C ALA A 145 6.03 18.13 -4.32
N VAL A 146 5.05 17.28 -3.99
CA VAL A 146 3.77 17.71 -3.40
C VAL A 146 3.53 17.14 -2.01
N GLY A 147 4.13 16.00 -1.70
CA GLY A 147 4.04 15.37 -0.40
C GLY A 147 5.11 14.31 -0.26
N SER A 148 5.44 14.00 0.99
CA SER A 148 6.44 13.00 1.35
C SER A 148 5.95 12.17 2.53
N VAL A 149 6.41 10.92 2.58
CA VAL A 149 6.15 9.97 3.66
C VAL A 149 7.48 9.43 4.15
N THR A 150 7.69 9.51 5.46
CA THR A 150 8.73 8.77 6.17
C THR A 150 8.08 7.74 7.08
N VAL A 151 8.80 6.68 7.44
CA VAL A 151 8.28 5.60 8.31
C VAL A 151 9.30 5.27 9.38
N ASP A 152 8.88 5.33 10.65
CA ASP A 152 9.69 4.90 11.80
C ASP A 152 8.94 3.81 12.56
N GLN A 153 9.49 2.60 12.61
CA GLN A 153 8.87 1.42 13.25
C GLN A 153 7.46 1.16 12.73
N GLY A 154 7.29 1.21 11.40
CA GLY A 154 6.00 1.05 10.72
C GLY A 154 5.01 2.18 11.01
N VAL A 155 5.44 3.30 11.62
CA VAL A 155 4.61 4.48 11.87
C VAL A 155 4.87 5.53 10.80
N PRO A 156 3.93 5.73 9.86
CA PRO A 156 4.11 6.69 8.78
C PRO A 156 3.90 8.13 9.25
N THR A 157 4.74 9.03 8.77
CA THR A 157 4.58 10.48 8.92
C THR A 157 4.50 11.12 7.55
N PHE A 158 3.37 11.76 7.26
CA PHE A 158 3.17 12.49 6.02
C PHE A 158 3.48 13.99 6.18
N THR A 159 4.25 14.54 5.24
CA THR A 159 4.57 15.97 5.15
C THR A 159 4.20 16.52 3.77
N ALA A 160 3.23 17.44 3.74
CA ALA A 160 2.84 18.17 2.53
C ALA A 160 3.85 19.29 2.21
N ALA A 161 4.04 19.59 0.92
CA ALA A 161 4.80 20.76 0.50
C ALA A 161 4.11 22.07 0.96
N SER A 162 4.89 23.10 1.27
CA SER A 162 4.35 24.35 1.81
C SER A 162 3.65 25.24 0.77
N ASP A 163 3.92 25.02 -0.52
CA ASP A 163 3.52 25.88 -1.63
C ASP A 163 2.31 25.36 -2.43
N LEU A 164 1.65 24.31 -1.93
CA LEU A 164 0.58 23.62 -2.65
C LEU A 164 -0.61 24.53 -2.99
N ALA A 165 -1.00 25.39 -2.05
CA ALA A 165 -2.13 26.30 -2.24
C ALA A 165 -1.87 27.29 -3.39
N GLU A 166 -0.64 27.81 -3.51
CA GLU A 166 -0.24 28.69 -4.62
C GLU A 166 -0.22 27.94 -5.96
N ARG A 167 0.08 26.64 -5.93
CA ARG A 167 0.09 25.75 -7.10
C ARG A 167 -1.30 25.22 -7.48
N GLY A 168 -2.33 25.56 -6.70
CA GLY A 168 -3.69 25.06 -6.89
C GLY A 168 -3.84 23.57 -6.56
N ILE A 169 -3.00 23.03 -5.69
CA ILE A 169 -2.97 21.62 -5.31
C ILE A 169 -3.53 21.45 -3.90
N ILE A 170 -4.36 20.44 -3.70
CA ILE A 170 -4.81 19.97 -2.40
C ILE A 170 -4.36 18.51 -2.28
N ILE A 171 -3.62 18.17 -1.23
CA ILE A 171 -3.25 16.80 -0.91
C ILE A 171 -3.87 16.40 0.43
N ARG A 172 -4.36 15.17 0.49
CA ARG A 172 -4.89 14.54 1.70
C ARG A 172 -4.19 13.21 1.89
N TYR A 173 -3.90 12.92 3.14
CA TYR A 173 -3.29 11.69 3.59
C TYR A 173 -4.19 11.07 4.66
N THR A 174 -4.42 9.78 4.53
CA THR A 174 -5.15 8.98 5.52
C THR A 174 -4.29 7.79 5.88
N GLU A 175 -3.88 7.70 7.15
CA GLU A 175 -3.28 6.47 7.70
C GLU A 175 -4.37 5.40 7.74
N ILE A 176 -4.11 4.25 7.11
CA ILE A 176 -5.02 3.09 7.14
C ILE A 176 -4.54 2.11 8.22
N ASP A 177 -3.30 1.66 8.08
CA ASP A 177 -2.65 0.73 9.00
C ASP A 177 -1.23 1.22 9.32
N LYS A 178 -0.76 0.90 10.53
CA LYS A 178 0.61 1.18 10.98
C LYS A 178 1.12 0.06 11.87
N ALA A 179 2.44 -0.12 11.88
CA ALA A 179 3.13 -1.14 12.67
C ALA A 179 2.57 -2.56 12.42
N VAL A 180 2.23 -2.86 11.17
CA VAL A 180 1.64 -4.14 10.73
C VAL A 180 2.65 -4.91 9.87
N ASN A 181 2.56 -6.24 9.82
CA ASN A 181 3.34 -7.00 8.83
C ASN A 181 2.47 -7.24 7.59
N LEU A 182 2.79 -6.59 6.48
CA LEU A 182 2.11 -6.67 5.19
C LEU A 182 2.83 -7.62 4.23
N GLY A 183 4.04 -8.07 4.58
CA GLY A 183 4.82 -9.02 3.81
C GLY A 183 6.31 -8.90 4.12
N GLY A 184 7.15 -9.55 3.32
CA GLY A 184 8.61 -9.39 3.45
C GLY A 184 9.18 -9.96 4.75
N ASN A 185 9.81 -9.11 5.56
CA ASN A 185 10.52 -9.51 6.77
C ASN A 185 9.57 -9.53 7.99
N PRO A 186 9.36 -10.69 8.65
CA PRO A 186 8.44 -10.79 9.80
C PRO A 186 8.88 -10.01 11.04
N ASP A 187 10.16 -9.63 11.12
CA ASP A 187 10.72 -8.84 12.23
C ASP A 187 10.66 -7.32 11.97
N ARG A 188 10.14 -6.93 10.81
CA ARG A 188 9.90 -5.55 10.42
C ARG A 188 8.40 -5.31 10.30
N VAL A 189 8.05 -4.04 10.43
CA VAL A 189 6.68 -3.59 10.34
C VAL A 189 6.57 -2.52 9.27
N ASP A 190 5.44 -2.58 8.60
CA ASP A 190 5.08 -1.80 7.43
C ASP A 190 3.95 -0.83 7.79
N ALA A 191 3.64 0.05 6.85
CA ALA A 191 2.52 0.96 6.91
C ALA A 191 1.72 0.96 5.61
N MET A 192 0.41 1.16 5.74
CA MET A 192 -0.49 1.38 4.61
C MET A 192 -1.20 2.71 4.80
N SER A 193 -1.28 3.50 3.73
CA SER A 193 -1.97 4.78 3.74
C SER A 193 -2.68 5.01 2.41
N ASN A 194 -3.69 5.86 2.41
CA ASN A 194 -4.30 6.38 1.18
C ASN A 194 -3.89 7.84 0.98
N ILE A 195 -3.54 8.19 -0.25
CA ILE A 195 -3.26 9.57 -0.66
C ILE A 195 -4.26 9.99 -1.72
N SER A 196 -4.85 11.17 -1.53
CA SER A 196 -5.72 11.82 -2.51
C SER A 196 -5.20 13.21 -2.83
N ILE A 197 -5.08 13.52 -4.13
CA ILE A 197 -4.55 14.78 -4.65
C ILE A 197 -5.56 15.36 -5.62
N THR A 198 -5.89 16.64 -5.44
CA THR A 198 -6.67 17.43 -6.41
C THR A 198 -5.79 18.54 -6.96
N VAL A 199 -5.74 18.67 -8.28
CA VAL A 199 -5.01 19.72 -8.99
C VAL A 199 -6.03 20.58 -9.73
N LYS A 200 -6.15 21.85 -9.34
CA LYS A 200 -7.07 22.78 -9.99
C LYS A 200 -6.61 23.10 -11.40
N ASN A 201 -7.55 23.01 -12.34
CA ASN A 201 -7.36 23.47 -13.70
C ASN A 201 -7.84 24.93 -13.80
N LEU A 202 -6.90 25.87 -13.76
CA LEU A 202 -7.23 27.29 -13.74
C LEU A 202 -7.62 27.75 -15.16
N GLN A 203 -8.80 28.32 -15.34
CA GLN A 203 -9.31 28.76 -16.64
C GLN A 203 -8.39 29.76 -17.37
N GLU A 204 -7.63 30.56 -16.62
CA GLU A 204 -6.71 31.56 -17.19
C GLU A 204 -5.41 30.93 -17.71
N ASN A 205 -5.08 29.71 -17.29
CA ASN A 205 -3.93 28.93 -17.75
C ASN A 205 -4.21 27.43 -17.55
N PRO A 206 -5.04 26.83 -18.41
CA PRO A 206 -5.46 25.45 -18.23
C PRO A 206 -4.25 24.51 -18.40
N ARG A 207 -4.16 23.53 -17.51
CA ARG A 207 -3.18 22.45 -17.62
C ARG A 207 -3.69 21.47 -18.67
N GLU A 208 -2.98 21.34 -19.77
CA GLU A 208 -3.30 20.34 -20.80
C GLU A 208 -2.84 18.95 -20.40
N ASN A 209 -1.71 18.86 -19.68
CA ASN A 209 -1.14 17.63 -19.18
C ASN A 209 -0.67 17.81 -17.73
N ILE A 210 -0.73 16.72 -16.98
CA ILE A 210 -0.11 16.58 -15.66
C ILE A 210 0.83 15.39 -15.71
N ASN A 211 2.11 15.60 -15.36
CA ASN A 211 3.01 14.50 -15.09
C ASN A 211 2.87 14.11 -13.61
N PHE A 212 2.29 12.94 -13.35
CA PHE A 212 2.21 12.36 -12.02
C PHE A 212 3.43 11.49 -11.78
N GLY A 213 4.11 11.64 -10.65
CA GLY A 213 5.31 10.86 -10.37
C GLY A 213 5.55 10.50 -8.92
N PHE A 214 6.44 9.54 -8.75
CA PHE A 214 6.94 9.07 -7.47
C PHE A 214 8.46 9.00 -7.48
N GLY A 215 9.05 9.16 -6.30
CA GLY A 215 10.48 9.06 -6.11
C GLY A 215 10.84 8.76 -4.66
N SER A 216 12.05 8.27 -4.46
CA SER A 216 12.53 7.72 -3.21
C SER A 216 14.01 7.96 -3.05
N ASP A 217 14.47 8.21 -1.83
CA ASP A 217 15.88 8.05 -1.45
C ASP A 217 16.14 6.78 -0.63
N ALA A 218 15.14 5.89 -0.52
CA ALA A 218 15.27 4.62 0.19
C ALA A 218 16.51 3.84 -0.26
N SER A 219 17.30 3.43 0.72
CA SER A 219 18.60 2.81 0.46
C SER A 219 18.42 1.39 -0.11
N ALA A 220 18.62 1.24 -1.43
CA ALA A 220 18.55 -0.07 -2.08
C ALA A 220 19.60 -1.04 -1.46
N GLY A 221 19.15 -2.04 -0.71
CA GLY A 221 20.03 -2.88 0.11
C GLY A 221 19.36 -4.06 0.82
N ALA A 222 20.13 -4.74 1.68
CA ALA A 222 19.75 -6.01 2.33
C ALA A 222 18.56 -5.93 3.30
N ASN A 223 18.05 -4.72 3.55
CA ASN A 223 16.92 -4.48 4.42
C ASN A 223 15.60 -4.25 3.66
N ASN A 224 15.63 -4.16 2.32
CA ASN A 224 14.48 -4.06 1.42
C ASN A 224 13.46 -2.95 1.76
N GLU A 225 13.91 -1.76 2.15
CA GLU A 225 13.02 -0.60 2.26
C GLU A 225 12.57 -0.12 0.88
N TYR A 226 11.27 -0.08 0.65
CA TYR A 226 10.69 0.50 -0.56
C TYR A 226 9.27 0.95 -0.31
N PHE A 227 8.74 1.73 -1.24
CA PHE A 227 7.30 1.87 -1.36
C PHE A 227 6.78 1.26 -2.65
N ALA A 228 5.51 0.88 -2.58
CA ALA A 228 4.74 0.47 -3.72
C ALA A 228 3.37 1.15 -3.64
N ILE A 229 2.70 1.25 -4.78
CA ILE A 229 1.35 1.79 -4.85
C ILE A 229 0.38 0.79 -5.46
N ASP A 230 -0.88 0.94 -5.11
CA ASP A 230 -1.99 0.16 -5.66
C ASP A 230 -3.26 1.01 -5.74
N ASN A 231 -4.31 0.48 -6.37
CA ASN A 231 -5.63 1.11 -6.49
C ASN A 231 -5.54 2.55 -7.03
N PHE A 232 -4.66 2.79 -8.02
CA PHE A 232 -4.45 4.14 -8.55
C PHE A 232 -5.63 4.54 -9.41
N THR A 233 -6.23 5.69 -9.09
CA THR A 233 -7.32 6.32 -9.84
C THR A 233 -6.95 7.73 -10.25
N ALA A 234 -7.37 8.14 -11.44
CA ALA A 234 -7.28 9.50 -11.93
C ALA A 234 -8.57 9.91 -12.64
N THR A 235 -9.03 11.14 -12.42
CA THR A 235 -10.26 11.68 -13.01
C THR A 235 -10.05 13.08 -13.56
N GLY A 236 -10.96 13.53 -14.43
CA GLY A 236 -10.84 14.82 -15.10
C GLY A 236 -9.97 14.76 -16.35
N LEU A 237 -9.85 13.57 -16.95
CA LEU A 237 -8.93 13.29 -18.05
C LEU A 237 -9.57 13.60 -19.42
N ALA A 238 -8.75 13.96 -20.41
CA ALA A 238 -9.23 14.18 -21.77
C ALA A 238 -9.60 12.86 -22.48
N ASP A 239 -10.57 12.92 -23.38
CA ASP A 239 -10.86 11.87 -24.38
C ASP A 239 -9.95 12.08 -25.60
N TYR A 240 -9.37 10.99 -26.12
CA TYR A 240 -8.49 11.02 -27.30
C TYR A 240 -9.06 10.19 -28.45
#